data_AF-A0A059G9Z4-F1
#
_entry.id   AF-A0A059G9Z4-F1
#
_cell.length_a   1.000
_cell.length_b   1.000
_cell.length_c   1.000
_cell.angle_alpha   90.00
_cell.angle_beta   90.00
_cell.angle_gamma   90.00
#
_symmetry.space_group_name_H-M   'P 1'
#
loop_
_entity.id
_entity.type
_entity.pdbx_description
1 polymer ?
#
loop_
_entity_poly.entity_id
_entity_poly.type
_entity_poly.pdbx_seq_one_letter_code
_entity_poly.pdbx_strand_id
1 'polypeptide(L)'
;MPEWILRWMAIGLLALITFIFIVLGAAVLSGLTNDLFHAFLELTWPDRRVAAMASFEPDSREQISFSILNYGITALGTAWVASFAYLVVMRNQQKQTDQQLSMARLQLTTDLDEQILQVLESEGVVDFTADGKPVRVRLISVMDRNTQWRAGSDRYWKYREGERTVAFVDTSTVVSQKAEVSVSALQRYLGWIRRIMRAIETGVLHDRDVLLFWRWVVIGCYKGRYPFMRDIFFKDDLDDFVALVDRIIVTGAKEGSGRDFVGYLQTLGEPELIALLSDEAKAIVTPQAVAV
;
A
#
# COMPACT_ATOMS: atom_id res chain seq x y z
N MET A 1 19.33 -17.26 -3.72
CA MET A 1 19.74 -16.45 -4.89
C MET A 1 18.61 -15.47 -5.16
N PRO A 2 18.88 -14.16 -5.29
CA PRO A 2 17.84 -13.15 -5.53
C PRO A 2 16.99 -13.45 -6.77
N GLU A 3 15.67 -13.22 -6.68
CA GLU A 3 14.70 -13.52 -7.74
C GLU A 3 15.00 -12.79 -9.06
N TRP A 4 15.52 -11.56 -8.99
CA TRP A 4 15.93 -10.80 -10.16
C TRP A 4 17.07 -11.48 -10.95
N ILE A 5 18.00 -12.15 -10.27
CA ILE A 5 19.11 -12.89 -10.90
C ILE A 5 18.57 -14.09 -11.67
N LEU A 6 17.64 -14.84 -11.06
CA LEU A 6 17.01 -16.00 -11.70
C LEU A 6 16.23 -15.59 -12.96
N ARG A 7 15.52 -14.45 -12.91
CA ARG A 7 14.82 -13.90 -14.07
C ARG A 7 15.77 -13.52 -15.21
N TRP A 8 16.87 -12.83 -14.92
CA TRP A 8 17.86 -12.48 -15.95
C TRP A 8 18.57 -13.72 -16.53
N MET A 9 18.88 -14.71 -15.69
CA MET A 9 19.43 -15.99 -16.15
C MET A 9 18.46 -16.71 -17.08
N ALA A 10 17.17 -16.79 -16.73
CA ALA A 10 16.15 -17.42 -17.57
C ALA A 10 15.98 -16.68 -18.91
N ILE A 11 15.96 -15.35 -18.90
CA ILE A 11 15.87 -14.53 -20.12
C ILE A 11 17.13 -14.73 -21.00
N GLY A 12 18.32 -14.69 -20.40
CA GLY A 12 19.58 -14.86 -21.11
C GLY A 12 19.72 -16.25 -21.72
N LEU A 13 19.36 -17.30 -20.97
CA LEU A 13 19.35 -18.67 -21.45
C LEU A 13 18.33 -18.86 -22.59
N LEU A 14 17.12 -18.31 -22.44
CA LEU A 14 16.09 -18.38 -23.47
C LEU A 14 16.54 -17.67 -24.76
N ALA A 15 17.12 -16.48 -24.66
CA ALA A 15 17.64 -15.73 -25.81
C ALA A 15 18.77 -16.49 -26.52
N LEU A 16 19.69 -17.07 -25.76
CA LEU A 16 20.78 -17.88 -26.31
C LEU A 16 20.26 -19.11 -27.04
N ILE A 17 19.36 -19.87 -26.42
CA ILE A 17 18.79 -21.08 -27.03
C ILE A 17 17.98 -20.72 -28.28
N THR A 18 17.15 -19.68 -28.23
CA THR A 18 16.38 -19.20 -29.39
C THR A 18 17.31 -18.76 -30.52
N PHE A 19 18.40 -18.07 -30.23
CA PHE A 19 19.40 -17.72 -31.23
C PHE A 19 20.03 -18.96 -31.89
N ILE A 20 20.40 -19.97 -31.10
CA ILE A 20 20.93 -21.25 -31.61
C ILE A 20 19.92 -21.93 -32.56
N PHE A 21 18.64 -21.99 -32.19
CA PHE A 21 17.59 -22.56 -33.04
C PHE A 21 17.36 -21.76 -34.32
N ILE A 22 17.44 -20.42 -34.28
CA ILE A 22 17.34 -19.57 -35.48
C ILE A 22 18.50 -19.84 -36.44
N VAL A 23 19.73 -19.94 -35.94
CA VAL A 23 20.91 -20.23 -36.75
C VAL A 23 20.83 -21.63 -37.37
N LEU A 24 20.41 -22.63 -36.59
CA LEU A 24 20.16 -23.98 -37.10
C LEU A 24 19.06 -24.00 -38.17
N GLY A 25 17.95 -23.28 -37.96
CA GLY A 25 16.87 -23.18 -38.93
C GLY A 25 17.31 -22.50 -40.24
N ALA A 26 18.06 -21.40 -40.14
CA ALA A 26 18.61 -20.69 -41.29
C ALA A 26 19.59 -21.58 -42.09
N ALA A 27 20.41 -22.36 -41.40
CA ALA A 27 21.32 -23.33 -42.00
C ALA A 27 20.61 -24.44 -42.76
N VAL A 28 19.52 -24.97 -42.20
CA VAL A 28 18.68 -25.98 -42.87
C VAL A 28 18.06 -25.42 -44.14
N LEU A 29 17.50 -24.21 -44.08
CA LEU A 29 16.85 -23.57 -45.23
C LEU A 29 17.84 -23.19 -46.35
N SER A 30 19.10 -22.91 -46.00
CA SER A 30 20.16 -22.54 -46.95
C SER A 30 20.94 -23.74 -47.49
N GLY A 31 20.64 -24.97 -47.04
CA GLY A 31 21.36 -26.18 -47.46
C GLY A 31 22.78 -26.31 -46.89
N LEU A 32 23.15 -25.49 -45.90
CA LEU A 32 24.47 -25.45 -45.25
C LEU A 32 24.60 -26.44 -44.09
N THR A 33 23.65 -27.38 -43.95
CA THR A 33 23.64 -28.37 -42.87
C THR A 33 24.90 -29.23 -42.84
N ASN A 34 25.42 -29.60 -44.01
CA ASN A 34 26.62 -30.43 -44.12
C ASN A 34 27.87 -29.67 -43.63
N ASP A 35 28.01 -28.39 -43.99
CA ASP A 35 29.14 -27.56 -43.58
C ASP A 35 29.13 -27.29 -42.07
N LEU A 36 27.95 -27.11 -41.48
CA LEU A 36 27.80 -26.96 -40.02
C LEU A 36 28.07 -28.27 -39.27
N PHE A 37 27.68 -29.41 -39.84
CA PHE A 37 28.01 -30.72 -39.28
C PHE A 37 29.54 -30.98 -39.33
N HIS A 38 30.20 -30.64 -40.44
CA HIS A 38 31.65 -30.72 -40.56
C HIS A 38 32.37 -29.76 -39.61
N ALA A 39 31.91 -28.51 -39.50
CA ALA A 39 32.47 -27.55 -38.54
C ALA A 39 32.26 -28.00 -37.08
N PHE A 40 31.14 -28.65 -36.75
CA PHE A 40 30.90 -29.23 -35.43
C PHE A 40 31.84 -30.40 -35.14
N LEU A 41 32.05 -31.28 -36.12
CA LEU A 41 33.04 -32.36 -36.03
C LEU A 41 34.44 -31.81 -35.78
N GLU A 42 34.87 -30.77 -36.51
CA GLU A 42 36.17 -30.13 -36.31
C GLU A 42 36.31 -29.43 -34.95
N LEU A 43 35.23 -28.83 -34.44
CA LEU A 43 35.24 -28.13 -33.15
C LEU A 43 35.26 -29.09 -31.96
N THR A 44 34.45 -30.15 -32.01
CA THR A 44 34.35 -31.16 -30.94
C THR A 44 35.48 -32.18 -31.00
N TRP A 45 36.11 -32.31 -32.16
CA TRP A 45 37.23 -33.22 -32.39
C TRP A 45 38.25 -32.62 -33.36
N PRO A 46 39.06 -31.62 -32.93
CA PRO A 46 40.04 -30.98 -33.79
C PRO A 46 41.16 -31.97 -34.15
N ASP A 47 41.12 -32.50 -35.38
CA ASP A 47 42.02 -33.57 -35.78
C ASP A 47 43.37 -33.02 -36.25
N ARG A 48 44.45 -33.46 -35.58
CA ARG A 48 45.75 -33.75 -36.22
C ARG A 48 46.80 -34.44 -35.35
N ARG A 49 46.63 -34.60 -34.03
CA ARG A 49 47.68 -35.26 -33.19
C ARG A 49 47.22 -36.35 -32.22
N VAL A 50 45.93 -36.51 -31.95
CA VAL A 50 45.42 -37.51 -30.99
C VAL A 50 44.86 -38.77 -31.68
N ALA A 51 44.52 -38.71 -32.97
CA ALA A 51 44.04 -39.86 -33.74
C ALA A 51 45.08 -40.99 -33.94
N ALA A 52 46.35 -40.78 -33.56
CA ALA A 52 47.38 -41.82 -33.65
C ALA A 52 47.25 -42.93 -32.57
N MET A 53 46.37 -42.78 -31.56
CA MET A 53 46.22 -43.76 -30.48
C MET A 53 44.81 -44.34 -30.29
N ALA A 54 43.82 -43.97 -31.11
CA ALA A 54 42.47 -44.50 -30.97
C ALA A 54 41.92 -44.95 -32.34
N SER A 55 41.96 -46.27 -32.59
CA SER A 55 41.34 -46.92 -33.74
C SER A 55 39.82 -46.92 -33.58
N PHE A 56 39.17 -45.83 -33.99
CA PHE A 56 37.72 -45.76 -34.14
C PHE A 56 37.39 -45.70 -35.63
N GLU A 57 36.55 -46.63 -36.11
CA GLU A 57 36.06 -46.67 -37.50
C GLU A 57 35.32 -45.36 -37.85
N PRO A 58 35.41 -44.86 -39.09
CA PRO A 58 34.77 -43.61 -39.53
C PRO A 58 33.28 -43.53 -39.18
N ASP A 59 32.54 -44.63 -39.37
CA ASP A 59 31.10 -44.74 -39.09
C ASP A 59 30.76 -44.55 -37.60
N SER A 60 31.68 -44.92 -36.69
CA SER A 60 31.48 -44.75 -35.25
C SER A 60 31.57 -43.28 -34.82
N ARG A 61 32.36 -42.46 -35.53
CA ARG A 61 32.49 -41.02 -35.26
C ARG A 61 31.21 -40.28 -35.62
N GLU A 62 30.66 -40.56 -36.80
CA GLU A 62 29.41 -39.95 -37.24
C GLU A 62 28.25 -40.29 -36.30
N GLN A 63 28.12 -41.56 -35.89
CA GLN A 63 27.07 -42.00 -34.97
C GLN A 63 27.17 -41.32 -33.59
N ILE A 64 28.37 -41.16 -33.03
CA ILE A 64 28.58 -40.46 -31.76
C ILE A 64 28.23 -38.98 -31.91
N SER A 65 28.64 -38.33 -33.00
CA SER A 65 28.33 -36.92 -33.24
C SER A 65 26.83 -36.67 -33.47
N PHE A 66 26.14 -37.56 -34.19
CA PHE A 66 24.68 -37.53 -34.30
C PHE A 66 24.00 -37.72 -32.95
N SER A 67 24.49 -38.62 -32.10
CA SER A 67 23.98 -38.82 -30.75
C SER A 67 24.16 -37.58 -29.87
N ILE A 68 25.34 -36.96 -29.89
CA ILE A 68 25.64 -35.72 -29.16
C ILE A 68 24.75 -34.57 -29.65
N LEU A 69 24.57 -34.43 -30.97
CA LEU A 69 23.67 -33.43 -31.55
C LEU A 69 22.22 -33.67 -31.12
N ASN A 70 21.73 -34.90 -31.16
CA ASN A 70 20.35 -35.21 -30.83
C ASN A 70 20.06 -35.00 -29.33
N TYR A 71 20.97 -35.46 -28.45
CA TYR A 71 20.88 -35.18 -27.01
C TYR A 71 21.05 -33.70 -26.69
N GLY A 72 21.96 -33.00 -27.38
CA GLY A 72 22.17 -31.56 -27.24
C GLY A 72 20.95 -30.74 -27.63
N ILE A 73 20.34 -31.03 -28.79
CA ILE A 73 19.10 -30.37 -29.26
C ILE A 73 17.95 -30.67 -28.29
N THR A 74 17.84 -31.91 -27.81
CA THR A 74 16.80 -32.29 -26.83
C THR A 74 16.99 -31.56 -25.49
N ALA A 75 18.23 -31.46 -25.00
CA ALA A 75 18.55 -30.72 -23.78
C ALA A 75 18.30 -29.21 -23.92
N LEU A 76 18.63 -28.62 -25.08
CA LEU A 76 18.34 -27.22 -25.37
C LEU A 76 16.82 -26.98 -25.48
N GLY A 77 16.09 -27.87 -26.13
CA GLY A 77 14.63 -27.81 -26.22
C GLY A 77 13.95 -27.89 -24.85
N THR A 78 14.39 -28.82 -23.98
CA THR A 78 13.84 -28.93 -22.62
C THR A 78 14.19 -27.72 -21.76
N ALA A 79 15.44 -27.22 -21.83
CA ALA A 79 15.86 -26.00 -21.13
C ALA A 79 15.07 -24.76 -21.60
N TRP A 80 14.74 -24.67 -22.89
CA TRP A 80 13.91 -23.61 -23.44
C TRP A 80 12.48 -23.67 -22.89
N VAL A 81 11.84 -24.83 -22.96
CA VAL A 81 10.46 -25.01 -22.43
C VAL A 81 10.42 -24.73 -20.93
N ALA A 82 11.40 -25.21 -20.16
CA ALA A 82 11.48 -24.96 -18.72
C ALA A 82 11.67 -23.47 -18.40
N SER A 83 12.56 -22.78 -19.10
CA SER A 83 12.79 -21.33 -18.92
C SER A 83 11.56 -20.52 -19.31
N PHE A 84 10.89 -20.87 -20.40
CA PHE A 84 9.66 -20.23 -20.84
C PHE A 84 8.53 -20.45 -19.82
N ALA A 85 8.30 -21.70 -19.39
CA ALA A 85 7.29 -22.04 -18.40
C ALA A 85 7.53 -21.31 -17.07
N TYR A 86 8.78 -21.23 -16.60
CA TYR A 86 9.15 -20.48 -15.42
C TYR A 86 8.77 -19.00 -15.52
N LEU A 87 9.13 -18.34 -16.63
CA LEU A 87 8.79 -16.93 -16.86
C LEU A 87 7.27 -16.69 -16.94
N VAL A 88 6.52 -17.60 -17.57
CA VAL A 88 5.06 -17.52 -17.64
C VAL A 88 4.44 -17.67 -16.25
N VAL A 89 4.89 -18.65 -15.45
CA VAL A 89 4.41 -18.87 -14.08
C VAL A 89 4.72 -17.66 -13.20
N MET A 90 5.94 -17.11 -13.24
CA MET A 90 6.30 -15.91 -12.48
C MET A 90 5.43 -14.71 -12.87
N ARG A 91 5.21 -14.49 -14.17
CA ARG A 91 4.34 -13.40 -14.64
C ARG A 91 2.91 -13.57 -14.14
N ASN A 92 2.40 -14.80 -14.13
CA ASN A 92 1.07 -15.09 -13.62
C ASN A 92 1.00 -14.93 -12.09
N GLN A 93 2.03 -15.35 -11.36
CA GLN A 93 2.13 -15.12 -9.92
C GLN A 93 2.15 -13.63 -9.59
N GLN A 94 2.95 -12.82 -10.29
CA GLN A 94 2.96 -11.36 -10.12
C GLN A 94 1.58 -10.75 -10.36
N LYS A 95 0.93 -11.11 -11.48
CA LYS A 95 -0.45 -10.67 -11.76
C LYS A 95 -1.44 -11.10 -10.69
N GLN A 96 -1.33 -12.31 -10.17
CA GLN A 96 -2.19 -12.80 -9.09
C GLN A 96 -1.94 -12.04 -7.79
N THR A 97 -0.68 -11.75 -7.44
CA THR A 97 -0.34 -10.93 -6.27
C THR A 97 -0.89 -9.51 -6.41
N ASP A 98 -0.74 -8.88 -7.57
CA ASP A 98 -1.29 -7.55 -7.84
C ASP A 98 -2.83 -7.55 -7.76
N GLN A 99 -3.47 -8.60 -8.29
CA GLN A 99 -4.92 -8.79 -8.19
C GLN A 99 -5.37 -9.01 -6.74
N GLN A 100 -4.66 -9.83 -5.97
CA GLN A 100 -4.95 -10.04 -4.55
C GLN A 100 -4.78 -8.75 -3.75
N LEU A 101 -3.74 -7.96 -4.01
CA LEU A 101 -3.49 -6.69 -3.31
C LEU A 101 -4.56 -5.66 -3.67
N SER A 102 -4.96 -5.57 -4.94
CA SER A 102 -6.07 -4.68 -5.35
C SER A 102 -7.42 -5.09 -4.77
N MET A 103 -7.72 -6.39 -4.68
CA MET A 103 -8.92 -6.87 -3.97
C MET A 103 -8.85 -6.58 -2.47
N ALA A 104 -7.70 -6.83 -1.84
CA ALA A 104 -7.49 -6.56 -0.42
C ALA A 104 -7.63 -5.05 -0.12
N ARG A 105 -7.13 -4.19 -1.00
CA ARG A 105 -7.34 -2.74 -0.92
C ARG A 105 -8.82 -2.40 -0.99
N LEU A 106 -9.54 -2.87 -2.00
CA LEU A 106 -10.97 -2.58 -2.17
C LEU A 106 -11.78 -3.04 -0.95
N GLN A 107 -11.51 -4.25 -0.46
CA GLN A 107 -12.16 -4.78 0.73
C GLN A 107 -11.85 -3.92 1.96
N LEU A 108 -10.58 -3.58 2.16
CA LEU A 108 -10.16 -2.75 3.29
C LEU A 108 -10.79 -1.35 3.24
N THR A 109 -10.87 -0.73 2.06
CA THR A 109 -11.50 0.59 1.92
C THR A 109 -12.98 0.54 2.29
N THR A 110 -13.70 -0.48 1.84
CA THR A 110 -15.11 -0.68 2.19
C THR A 110 -15.29 -0.95 3.68
N ASP A 111 -14.47 -1.84 4.25
CA ASP A 111 -14.49 -2.15 5.69
C ASP A 111 -14.24 -0.89 6.54
N LEU A 112 -13.30 -0.03 6.12
CA LEU A 112 -12.99 1.21 6.82
C LEU A 112 -14.16 2.19 6.75
N ASP A 113 -14.84 2.31 5.60
CA ASP A 113 -16.02 3.17 5.46
C ASP A 113 -17.19 2.67 6.32
N GLU A 114 -17.44 1.36 6.35
CA GLU A 114 -18.48 0.80 7.23
C GLU A 114 -18.16 0.99 8.71
N GLN A 115 -16.89 0.79 9.09
CA GLN A 115 -16.46 0.94 10.48
C GLN A 115 -16.59 2.37 10.99
N ILE A 116 -16.24 3.37 10.19
CA ILE A 116 -16.38 4.76 10.64
C ILE A 116 -17.84 5.15 10.80
N LEU A 117 -18.73 4.68 9.92
CA LEU A 117 -20.17 4.87 10.06
C LEU A 117 -20.68 4.23 11.35
N GLN A 118 -20.29 2.99 11.66
CA GLN A 118 -20.66 2.33 12.91
C GLN A 118 -20.16 3.09 14.16
N VAL A 119 -18.94 3.63 14.11
CA VAL A 119 -18.39 4.45 15.20
C VAL A 119 -19.19 5.74 15.37
N LEU A 120 -19.51 6.44 14.28
CA LEU A 120 -20.23 7.70 14.32
C LEU A 120 -21.72 7.53 14.68
N GLU A 121 -22.35 6.43 14.27
CA GLU A 121 -23.74 6.11 14.63
C GLU A 121 -23.89 5.55 16.04
N SER A 122 -22.78 5.19 16.71
CA SER A 122 -22.81 4.72 18.09
C SER A 122 -23.40 5.78 19.03
N GLU A 123 -24.11 5.30 20.06
CA GLU A 123 -24.66 6.10 21.17
C GLU A 123 -23.55 6.58 22.14
N GLY A 124 -22.52 7.20 21.58
CA GLY A 124 -21.31 7.63 22.27
C GLY A 124 -21.44 8.93 23.04
N VAL A 125 -22.62 9.57 23.08
CA VAL A 125 -22.83 10.84 23.80
C VAL A 125 -23.95 10.66 24.82
N VAL A 126 -23.71 11.11 26.05
CA VAL A 126 -24.72 11.24 27.10
C VAL A 126 -25.07 12.71 27.23
N ASP A 127 -26.25 13.09 26.76
CA ASP A 127 -26.82 14.41 26.97
C ASP A 127 -27.77 14.41 28.17
N PHE A 128 -28.18 15.60 28.63
CA PHE A 128 -29.07 15.77 29.76
C PHE A 128 -30.26 16.63 29.36
N THR A 129 -31.47 16.10 29.59
CA THR A 129 -32.70 16.87 29.39
C THR A 129 -32.80 18.03 30.39
N ALA A 130 -33.78 18.92 30.20
CA ALA A 130 -34.06 20.00 31.14
C ALA A 130 -34.30 19.50 32.58
N ASP A 131 -34.85 18.29 32.72
CA ASP A 131 -35.11 17.62 34.01
C ASP A 131 -33.86 16.92 34.58
N GLY A 132 -32.72 16.99 33.90
CA GLY A 132 -31.45 16.37 34.32
C GLY A 132 -31.37 14.86 34.08
N LYS A 133 -32.31 14.26 33.33
CA LYS A 133 -32.27 12.84 33.00
C LYS A 133 -31.27 12.59 31.86
N PRO A 134 -30.40 11.57 31.96
CA PRO A 134 -29.47 11.24 30.89
C PRO A 134 -30.23 10.68 29.67
N VAL A 135 -29.84 11.11 28.48
CA VAL A 135 -30.32 10.60 27.19
C VAL A 135 -29.12 10.31 26.30
N ARG A 136 -29.12 9.13 25.68
CA ARG A 136 -28.09 8.73 24.73
C ARG A 136 -28.33 9.39 23.37
N VAL A 137 -27.28 9.97 22.82
CA VAL A 137 -27.27 10.63 21.51
C VAL A 137 -26.14 10.04 20.67
N ARG A 138 -26.34 9.98 19.36
CA ARG A 138 -25.33 9.47 18.42
C ARG A 138 -24.11 10.38 18.41
N LEU A 139 -22.92 9.80 18.31
CA LEU A 139 -21.66 10.54 18.26
C LEU A 139 -21.62 11.53 17.09
N ILE A 140 -22.16 11.14 15.94
CA ILE A 140 -22.20 11.99 14.74
C ILE A 140 -22.87 13.35 15.00
N SER A 141 -23.85 13.42 15.91
CA SER A 141 -24.59 14.65 16.22
C SER A 141 -23.73 15.74 16.84
N VAL A 142 -22.61 15.39 17.48
CA VAL A 142 -21.70 16.34 18.15
C VAL A 142 -20.33 16.44 17.46
N MET A 143 -20.16 15.65 16.41
CA MET A 143 -18.99 15.63 15.53
C MET A 143 -19.11 16.65 14.38
N ASP A 144 -20.13 17.51 14.40
CA ASP A 144 -20.33 18.57 13.43
C ASP A 144 -19.63 19.89 13.83
N ARG A 145 -19.68 20.91 12.97
CA ARG A 145 -19.07 22.21 13.25
C ARG A 145 -19.85 23.06 14.27
N ASN A 146 -21.05 22.63 14.65
CA ASN A 146 -21.95 23.39 15.52
C ASN A 146 -21.68 23.14 17.00
N THR A 147 -20.80 22.18 17.30
CA THR A 147 -20.37 21.82 18.64
C THR A 147 -18.88 22.10 18.80
N GLN A 148 -18.55 23.15 19.55
CA GLN A 148 -17.18 23.44 19.95
C GLN A 148 -16.83 22.65 21.20
N TRP A 149 -15.66 22.02 21.16
CA TRP A 149 -15.20 21.21 22.28
C TRP A 149 -14.32 22.08 23.19
N ARG A 150 -14.47 21.90 24.51
CA ARG A 150 -13.61 22.53 25.51
C ARG A 150 -12.24 21.88 25.48
N ALA A 151 -11.19 22.63 25.80
CA ALA A 151 -9.90 22.03 26.11
C ALA A 151 -10.08 21.04 27.27
N GLY A 152 -9.38 19.90 27.24
CA GLY A 152 -9.60 18.86 28.22
C GLY A 152 -9.22 19.33 29.61
N SER A 153 -10.11 19.12 30.57
CA SER A 153 -9.74 19.19 31.97
C SER A 153 -9.16 17.85 32.36
N ASP A 154 -7.90 17.83 32.79
CA ASP A 154 -7.16 16.62 33.18
C ASP A 154 -8.04 15.60 33.93
N ARG A 155 -8.36 14.50 33.25
CA ARG A 155 -8.90 13.23 33.80
C ARG A 155 -10.13 13.28 34.73
N TYR A 156 -11.02 14.27 34.58
CA TYR A 156 -12.33 14.24 35.26
C TYR A 156 -13.34 13.32 34.57
N TRP A 157 -13.02 12.02 34.51
CA TRP A 157 -13.90 11.02 33.94
C TRP A 157 -15.01 10.65 34.93
N LYS A 158 -16.22 10.47 34.42
CA LYS A 158 -17.32 9.87 35.16
C LYS A 158 -17.60 8.47 34.62
N TYR A 159 -18.13 7.62 35.47
CA TYR A 159 -18.64 6.33 35.05
C TYR A 159 -20.15 6.42 34.89
N ARG A 160 -20.65 6.14 33.69
CA ARG A 160 -22.08 6.03 33.40
C ARG A 160 -22.34 4.74 32.65
N GLU A 161 -23.17 3.89 33.24
CA GLU A 161 -23.63 2.64 32.59
C GLU A 161 -22.46 1.73 32.16
N GLY A 162 -21.37 1.72 32.93
CA GLY A 162 -20.17 0.92 32.62
C GLY A 162 -19.19 1.57 31.64
N GLU A 163 -19.50 2.75 31.10
CA GLU A 163 -18.59 3.50 30.23
C GLU A 163 -17.96 4.70 30.96
N ARG A 164 -16.73 5.04 30.56
CA ARG A 164 -16.08 6.29 30.97
C ARG A 164 -16.57 7.42 30.07
N THR A 165 -17.12 8.47 30.67
CA THR A 165 -17.62 9.65 29.98
C THR A 165 -16.90 10.91 30.44
N VAL A 166 -16.71 11.87 29.54
CA VAL A 166 -16.01 13.14 29.83
C VAL A 166 -16.84 14.31 29.30
N ALA A 167 -17.00 15.33 30.12
CA ALA A 167 -17.67 16.55 29.70
C ALA A 167 -16.81 17.28 28.66
N PHE A 168 -17.37 17.55 27.48
CA PHE A 168 -16.58 18.00 26.32
C PHE A 168 -17.11 19.28 25.70
N VAL A 169 -18.36 19.67 25.96
CA VAL A 169 -18.97 20.83 25.30
C VAL A 169 -18.44 22.14 25.89
N ASP A 170 -17.98 23.05 25.04
CA ASP A 170 -17.77 24.47 25.34
C ASP A 170 -19.00 25.27 24.89
N THR A 171 -19.29 25.22 23.59
CA THR A 171 -20.50 25.78 22.98
C THR A 171 -21.15 24.76 22.05
N SER A 172 -22.49 24.75 22.00
CA SER A 172 -23.25 23.77 21.22
C SER A 172 -24.66 24.28 20.95
N THR A 173 -25.16 24.06 19.73
CA THR A 173 -26.58 24.24 19.38
C THR A 173 -27.36 22.92 19.33
N VAL A 174 -26.69 21.77 19.49
CA VAL A 174 -27.26 20.44 19.28
C VAL A 174 -27.50 19.70 20.60
N VAL A 175 -26.54 19.75 21.50
CA VAL A 175 -26.57 19.11 22.83
C VAL A 175 -26.42 20.13 23.96
N SER A 176 -26.82 19.77 25.18
CA SER A 176 -26.64 20.62 26.35
C SER A 176 -25.16 20.86 26.68
N GLN A 177 -24.85 21.96 27.37
CA GLN A 177 -23.48 22.24 27.85
C GLN A 177 -22.95 21.20 28.85
N LYS A 178 -23.84 20.39 29.43
CA LYS A 178 -23.49 19.33 30.38
C LYS A 178 -23.22 17.99 29.68
N ALA A 179 -23.38 17.91 28.36
CA ALA A 179 -23.19 16.67 27.63
C ALA A 179 -21.78 16.10 27.83
N GLU A 180 -21.73 14.78 27.91
CA GLU A 180 -20.52 14.00 28.13
C GLU A 180 -20.32 13.02 26.96
N VAL A 181 -19.08 12.83 26.52
CA VAL A 181 -18.73 11.91 25.43
C VAL A 181 -18.05 10.66 25.99
N SER A 182 -18.38 9.52 25.41
CA SER A 182 -17.83 8.21 25.75
C SER A 182 -16.39 8.11 25.27
N VAL A 183 -15.47 7.84 26.19
CA VAL A 183 -14.04 7.60 25.89
C VAL A 183 -13.89 6.41 24.95
N SER A 184 -14.71 5.36 25.12
CA SER A 184 -14.69 4.19 24.26
C SER A 184 -15.01 4.52 22.80
N ALA A 185 -15.95 5.43 22.56
CA ALA A 185 -16.32 5.85 21.22
C ALA A 185 -15.18 6.62 20.54
N LEU A 186 -14.51 7.52 21.27
CA LEU A 186 -13.32 8.23 20.78
C LEU A 186 -12.14 7.29 20.55
N GLN A 187 -11.94 6.31 21.43
CA GLN A 187 -10.90 5.29 21.25
C GLN A 187 -11.13 4.46 19.97
N ARG A 188 -12.39 4.14 19.64
CA ARG A 188 -12.71 3.45 18.37
C ARG A 188 -12.44 4.34 17.16
N TYR A 189 -12.74 5.64 17.24
CA TYR A 189 -12.40 6.62 16.20
C TYR A 189 -10.89 6.71 15.95
N LEU A 190 -10.09 6.83 17.02
CA LEU A 190 -8.62 6.81 16.92
C LEU A 190 -8.10 5.46 16.45
N GLY A 191 -8.72 4.36 16.86
CA GLY A 191 -8.40 3.02 16.38
C GLY A 191 -8.62 2.86 14.87
N TRP A 192 -9.68 3.48 14.34
CA TRP A 192 -9.95 3.54 12.90
C TRP A 192 -8.86 4.34 12.16
N ILE A 193 -8.45 5.51 12.66
CA ILE A 193 -7.32 6.30 12.12
C ILE A 193 -6.03 5.46 12.09
N ARG A 194 -5.70 4.80 13.21
CA ARG A 194 -4.50 3.96 13.32
C ARG A 194 -4.52 2.80 12.33
N ARG A 195 -5.70 2.23 12.04
CA ARG A 195 -5.83 1.16 11.04
C ARG A 195 -5.49 1.66 9.64
N ILE A 196 -5.88 2.88 9.29
CA ILE A 196 -5.50 3.51 8.01
C ILE A 196 -3.99 3.67 7.93
N MET A 197 -3.37 4.27 8.95
CA MET A 197 -1.91 4.49 8.97
C MET A 197 -1.12 3.19 8.80
N ARG A 198 -1.48 2.15 9.56
CA ARG A 198 -0.86 0.82 9.42
C ARG A 198 -1.05 0.20 8.04
N ALA A 199 -2.21 0.41 7.42
CA ALA A 199 -2.48 -0.10 6.08
C ALA A 199 -1.64 0.60 5.00
N ILE A 200 -1.27 1.87 5.22
CA ILE A 200 -0.32 2.58 4.36
C ILE A 200 1.10 2.06 4.59
N GLU A 201 1.53 1.91 5.85
CA GLU A 201 2.86 1.39 6.19
C GLU A 201 3.12 -0.02 5.64
N THR A 202 2.08 -0.84 5.58
CA THR A 202 2.14 -2.20 5.01
C THR A 202 2.00 -2.22 3.48
N GLY A 203 1.79 -1.08 2.83
CA GLY A 203 1.67 -0.97 1.37
C GLY A 203 0.34 -1.46 0.78
N VAL A 204 -0.64 -1.80 1.62
CA VAL A 204 -1.98 -2.19 1.16
C VAL A 204 -2.71 -0.98 0.58
N LEU A 205 -2.76 0.12 1.35
CA LEU A 205 -3.23 1.42 0.88
C LEU A 205 -2.08 2.22 0.28
N HIS A 206 -2.35 2.91 -0.81
CA HIS A 206 -1.46 3.95 -1.31
C HIS A 206 -1.77 5.29 -0.67
N ASP A 207 -0.81 6.22 -0.72
CA ASP A 207 -1.02 7.57 -0.21
C ASP A 207 -2.24 8.25 -0.86
N ARG A 208 -2.51 8.01 -2.15
CA ARG A 208 -3.71 8.56 -2.81
C ARG A 208 -5.02 8.06 -2.21
N ASP A 209 -5.06 6.84 -1.68
CA ASP A 209 -6.29 6.25 -1.13
C ASP A 209 -6.72 6.96 0.17
N VAL A 210 -5.80 7.64 0.88
CA VAL A 210 -6.12 8.38 2.11
C VAL A 210 -7.09 9.53 1.86
N LEU A 211 -7.12 10.04 0.63
CA LEU A 211 -8.02 11.10 0.20
C LEU A 211 -9.48 10.64 0.14
N LEU A 212 -9.77 9.35 0.17
CA LEU A 212 -11.15 8.87 0.29
C LEU A 212 -11.72 9.19 1.68
N PHE A 213 -10.86 9.21 2.70
CA PHE A 213 -11.24 9.29 4.10
C PHE A 213 -11.22 10.70 4.69
N TRP A 214 -10.80 11.72 3.93
CA TRP A 214 -10.59 13.08 4.47
C TRP A 214 -11.83 13.63 5.17
N ARG A 215 -13.04 13.32 4.68
CA ARG A 215 -14.32 13.79 5.24
C ARG A 215 -14.56 13.32 6.67
N TRP A 216 -14.00 12.18 7.04
CA TRP A 216 -14.12 11.62 8.38
C TRP A 216 -12.96 12.04 9.28
N VAL A 217 -11.80 12.34 8.69
CA VAL A 217 -10.62 12.85 9.42
C VAL A 217 -10.80 14.33 9.76
N VAL A 218 -11.42 15.12 8.88
CA VAL A 218 -11.62 16.57 9.10
C VAL A 218 -12.42 16.86 10.36
N ILE A 219 -13.33 15.96 10.72
CA ILE A 219 -14.10 16.00 11.96
C ILE A 219 -13.16 16.10 13.16
N GLY A 220 -12.09 15.30 13.25
CA GLY A 220 -11.13 15.38 14.35
C GLY A 220 -10.34 16.71 14.40
N CYS A 221 -10.33 17.47 13.30
CA CYS A 221 -9.59 18.72 13.16
C CYS A 221 -10.39 19.96 13.58
N TYR A 222 -11.67 19.80 13.96
CA TYR A 222 -12.50 20.94 14.36
C TYR A 222 -12.02 21.55 15.68
N LYS A 223 -12.34 22.83 15.87
CA LYS A 223 -11.87 23.64 17.00
C LYS A 223 -12.09 22.96 18.36
N GLY A 224 -11.03 22.90 19.15
CA GLY A 224 -10.99 22.33 20.49
C GLY A 224 -10.94 20.81 20.55
N ARG A 225 -11.04 20.08 19.43
CA ARG A 225 -11.05 18.60 19.43
C ARG A 225 -9.68 18.00 19.63
N TYR A 226 -8.66 18.47 18.91
CA TYR A 226 -7.31 17.96 19.08
C TYR A 226 -6.79 18.15 20.52
N PRO A 227 -6.90 19.35 21.14
CA PRO A 227 -6.47 19.56 22.52
C PRO A 227 -7.27 18.68 23.48
N PHE A 228 -8.60 18.60 23.32
CA PHE A 228 -9.44 17.72 24.13
C PHE A 228 -9.01 16.25 24.03
N MET A 229 -8.79 15.74 22.81
CA MET A 229 -8.33 14.37 22.60
C MET A 229 -6.95 14.14 23.22
N ARG A 230 -6.03 15.10 23.12
CA ARG A 230 -4.66 15.01 23.66
C ARG A 230 -4.66 14.94 25.19
N ASP A 231 -5.57 15.69 25.81
CA ASP A 231 -5.67 15.73 27.26
C ASP A 231 -6.29 14.43 27.82
N ILE A 232 -6.99 13.65 26.98
CA ILE A 232 -7.62 12.36 27.36
C ILE A 232 -6.75 11.16 26.98
N PHE A 233 -6.25 11.14 25.74
CA PHE A 233 -5.40 10.10 25.16
C PHE A 233 -4.04 10.75 24.94
N PHE A 234 -3.00 10.23 25.58
CA PHE A 234 -1.67 10.85 25.62
C PHE A 234 -1.19 11.29 24.24
N LYS A 235 -0.27 12.26 24.18
CA LYS A 235 0.22 12.82 22.90
C LYS A 235 0.62 11.74 21.88
N ASP A 236 1.34 10.71 22.33
CA ASP A 236 1.80 9.59 21.50
C ASP A 236 0.64 8.79 20.86
N ASP A 237 -0.53 8.74 21.50
CA ASP A 237 -1.72 8.08 20.94
C ASP A 237 -2.32 8.85 19.74
N LEU A 238 -1.96 10.13 19.58
CA LEU A 238 -2.44 11.00 18.51
C LEU A 238 -1.44 11.22 17.38
N ASP A 239 -0.23 10.66 17.47
CA ASP A 239 0.77 10.79 16.40
C ASP A 239 0.26 10.21 15.08
N ASP A 240 -0.45 9.08 15.12
CA ASP A 240 -1.13 8.49 13.95
C ASP A 240 -2.14 9.47 13.32
N PHE A 241 -2.84 10.24 14.14
CA PHE A 241 -3.82 11.22 13.68
C PHE A 241 -3.14 12.42 13.02
N VAL A 242 -2.11 12.99 13.66
CA VAL A 242 -1.34 14.10 13.09
C VAL A 242 -0.68 13.67 11.78
N ALA A 243 -0.08 12.47 11.74
CA ALA A 243 0.55 11.92 10.55
C ALA A 243 -0.44 11.68 9.41
N LEU A 244 -1.66 11.22 9.72
CA LEU A 244 -2.70 11.05 8.70
C LEU A 244 -3.16 12.40 8.12
N VAL A 245 -3.37 13.40 8.99
CA VAL A 245 -3.72 14.77 8.56
C VAL A 245 -2.62 15.34 7.65
N ASP A 246 -1.36 15.20 8.05
CA ASP A 246 -0.20 15.63 7.27
C ASP A 246 -0.18 14.99 5.87
N ARG A 247 -0.33 13.66 5.80
CA ARG A 247 -0.39 12.91 4.55
C ARG A 247 -1.55 13.34 3.65
N ILE A 248 -2.73 13.61 4.21
CA ILE A 248 -3.89 14.09 3.43
C ILE A 248 -3.57 15.45 2.78
N ILE A 249 -2.93 16.37 3.52
CA ILE A 249 -2.57 17.70 3.01
C ILE A 249 -1.56 17.58 1.87
N VAL A 250 -0.44 16.87 2.12
CA VAL A 250 0.65 16.73 1.17
C VAL A 250 0.21 15.99 -0.09
N THR A 251 -0.51 14.89 0.07
CA THR A 251 -1.02 14.10 -1.06
C THR A 251 -2.07 14.89 -1.83
N GLY A 252 -2.95 15.60 -1.12
CA GLY A 252 -3.98 16.41 -1.76
C GLY A 252 -3.40 17.53 -2.63
N ALA A 253 -2.34 18.18 -2.17
CA ALA A 253 -1.61 19.18 -2.94
C ALA A 253 -0.97 18.59 -4.21
N LYS A 254 -0.38 17.38 -4.12
CA LYS A 254 0.26 16.68 -5.24
C LYS A 254 -0.73 16.20 -6.30
N GLU A 255 -1.84 15.62 -5.87
CA GLU A 255 -2.86 15.02 -6.75
C GLU A 255 -3.90 16.04 -7.26
N GLY A 256 -3.90 17.27 -6.73
CA GLY A 256 -4.88 18.31 -7.09
C GLY A 256 -6.29 18.07 -6.54
N SER A 257 -6.43 17.17 -5.57
CA SER A 257 -7.71 16.81 -4.90
C SER A 257 -7.61 17.05 -3.39
N GLY A 258 -8.74 17.27 -2.69
CA GLY A 258 -8.69 17.57 -1.25
C GLY A 258 -8.40 19.04 -0.91
N ARG A 259 -8.56 19.96 -1.88
CA ARG A 259 -8.51 21.42 -1.64
C ARG A 259 -9.50 21.87 -0.57
N ASP A 260 -10.65 21.22 -0.48
CA ASP A 260 -11.66 21.49 0.55
C ASP A 260 -11.13 21.20 1.96
N PHE A 261 -10.30 20.16 2.13
CA PHE A 261 -9.66 19.82 3.40
C PHE A 261 -8.65 20.89 3.81
N VAL A 262 -7.82 21.35 2.87
CA VAL A 262 -6.86 22.44 3.10
C VAL A 262 -7.58 23.75 3.42
N GLY A 263 -8.60 24.11 2.63
CA GLY A 263 -9.42 25.31 2.87
C GLY A 263 -10.14 25.26 4.22
N TYR A 264 -10.56 24.06 4.64
CA TYR A 264 -11.09 23.84 5.98
C TYR A 264 -10.03 24.13 7.06
N LEU A 265 -8.85 23.53 6.96
CA LEU A 265 -7.80 23.73 7.96
C LEU A 265 -7.32 25.18 8.03
N GLN A 266 -7.31 25.89 6.90
CA GLN A 266 -7.02 27.32 6.83
C GLN A 266 -8.04 28.19 7.57
N THR A 267 -9.32 27.79 7.59
CA THR A 267 -10.41 28.62 8.13
C THR A 267 -10.77 28.26 9.57
N LEU A 268 -10.72 26.98 9.91
CA LEU A 268 -11.29 26.42 11.15
C LEU A 268 -10.36 25.40 11.82
N GLY A 269 -9.14 25.22 11.30
CA GLY A 269 -8.17 24.29 11.86
C GLY A 269 -7.67 24.74 13.23
N GLU A 270 -7.46 23.76 14.11
CA GLU A 270 -6.89 24.02 15.43
C GLU A 270 -5.41 24.43 15.33
N PRO A 271 -4.99 25.58 15.92
CA PRO A 271 -3.60 26.04 15.85
C PRO A 271 -2.60 25.03 16.42
N GLU A 272 -2.95 24.35 17.52
CA GLU A 272 -2.10 23.34 18.15
C GLU A 272 -1.85 22.12 17.24
N LEU A 273 -2.86 21.72 16.45
CA LEU A 273 -2.71 20.66 15.47
C LEU A 273 -1.81 21.12 14.31
N ILE A 274 -2.05 22.32 13.78
CA ILE A 274 -1.28 22.89 12.67
C ILE A 274 0.20 23.03 13.03
N ALA A 275 0.50 23.39 14.29
CA ALA A 275 1.87 23.50 14.79
C ALA A 275 2.65 22.17 14.77
N LEU A 276 1.96 21.04 14.78
CA LEU A 276 2.57 19.69 14.79
C LEU A 276 2.75 19.08 13.40
N LEU A 277 2.17 19.68 12.36
CA LEU A 277 2.33 19.23 10.99
C LEU A 277 3.78 19.40 10.50
N SER A 278 4.16 18.65 9.46
CA SER A 278 5.44 18.82 8.76
C SER A 278 5.55 20.21 8.14
N ASP A 279 6.78 20.64 7.85
CA ASP A 279 7.02 21.94 7.20
C ASP A 279 6.39 22.00 5.79
N GLU A 280 6.35 20.87 5.07
CA GLU A 280 5.69 20.74 3.76
C GLU A 280 4.19 20.99 3.90
N ALA A 281 3.53 20.31 4.85
CA ALA A 281 2.10 20.51 5.09
C ALA A 281 1.81 21.94 5.59
N LYS A 282 2.60 22.47 6.52
CA LYS A 282 2.47 23.85 7.03
C LYS A 282 2.54 24.88 5.92
N ALA A 283 3.44 24.72 4.95
CA ALA A 283 3.55 25.63 3.81
C ALA A 283 2.28 25.63 2.93
N ILE A 284 1.51 24.54 2.93
CA ILE A 284 0.25 24.40 2.17
C ILE A 284 -0.93 25.01 2.94
N VAL A 285 -1.06 24.73 4.24
CA VAL A 285 -2.18 25.21 5.07
C VAL A 285 -1.98 26.61 5.66
N THR A 286 -0.76 27.15 5.73
CA THR A 286 -0.57 28.54 6.15
C THR A 286 -0.88 29.45 4.97
N PRO A 287 -1.83 30.39 5.07
CA PRO A 287 -2.08 31.34 3.99
C PRO A 287 -0.78 32.07 3.66
N GLN A 288 -0.36 32.07 2.39
CA GLN A 288 0.66 33.01 1.95
C GLN A 288 0.10 34.39 2.23
N ALA A 289 0.74 35.13 3.15
CA ALA A 289 0.42 36.52 3.37
C ALA A 289 0.45 37.20 2.00
N VAL A 290 -0.70 37.68 1.54
CA VAL A 290 -0.79 38.54 0.38
C VAL A 290 0.12 39.72 0.71
N ALA A 291 1.25 39.81 0.02
CA ALA A 291 2.10 40.99 0.07
C ALA A 291 1.23 42.17 -0.39
N VAL A 292 0.85 43.01 0.58
CA VAL A 292 0.26 44.33 0.33
C VAL A 292 1.38 45.28 -0.04
#